data_AF-A0A644WM49-F1
#
_entry.id   AF-A0A644WM49-F1
#
_cell.length_a   1.000
_cell.length_b   1.000
_cell.length_c   1.000
_cell.angle_alpha   90.00
_cell.angle_beta   90.00
_cell.angle_gamma   90.00
#
_symmetry.space_group_name_H-M   'P 1'
#
loop_
_entity.id
_entity.type
_entity.pdbx_description
1 polymer ?
#
loop_
_entity_poly.entity_id
_entity_poly.type
_entity_poly.pdbx_seq_one_letter_code
_entity_poly.pdbx_strand_id
1 'polypeptide(L)'
;MSQDMFHTTHRHIVFTIDEGLRTIFLKYHREILLKGLMDDAAQVILDYFNKQKIRPGIILALHTFGSKLEFNPHVHMIVTMGGLTEGGEWKDYDYIPYKMLRVNWQNAELKLIRRVLSPEEKKEVQPQLQRAYTRNAEGFYVNAPKRSRTNVKKILQYISRYMKRGPIALNRIIMYDGDIVMFRYHDKRTNTEETEIMLAKEFIAALIRHIPDKNFKTIRRYGLYSRRIKKVVKEVVKEIQSKIKRLLLNVSTALKPMKWADRITECFGENPLKCSSCGNLFVFRGIAVSKKGKLRIQYANDAAARRYLREEIRNIESEEFKINQKQAKEKIFEANRFDWEKQRQLYMSSMRNQ
;
A
#
# COMPACT_ATOMS: atom_id res chain seq x y z
N MET A 1 -8.51 -5.95 -18.28
CA MET A 1 -8.94 -6.16 -16.87
C MET A 1 -8.59 -4.96 -15.97
N SER A 2 -7.40 -4.34 -16.06
CA SER A 2 -7.07 -3.18 -15.20
C SER A 2 -7.85 -1.91 -15.52
N GLN A 3 -8.06 -1.60 -16.81
CA GLN A 3 -8.88 -0.46 -17.26
C GLN A 3 -10.37 -0.57 -16.91
N ASP A 4 -10.77 -1.71 -16.35
CA ASP A 4 -12.16 -2.05 -16.02
C ASP A 4 -12.47 -1.99 -14.52
N MET A 5 -11.47 -1.65 -13.71
CA MET A 5 -11.62 -1.53 -12.27
C MET A 5 -11.88 -0.09 -11.86
N PHE A 6 -12.72 0.09 -10.84
CA PHE A 6 -12.98 1.41 -10.27
C PHE A 6 -11.73 1.94 -9.55
N HIS A 7 -11.51 3.26 -9.56
CA HIS A 7 -10.41 3.88 -8.82
C HIS A 7 -10.77 3.98 -7.34
N THR A 8 -10.68 2.86 -6.63
CA THR A 8 -10.94 2.75 -5.20
C THR A 8 -9.99 1.72 -4.59
N THR A 9 -9.97 1.63 -3.27
CA THR A 9 -9.25 0.56 -2.57
C THR A 9 -9.96 -0.77 -2.81
N HIS A 10 -9.21 -1.81 -3.15
CA HIS A 10 -9.73 -3.18 -3.20
C HIS A 10 -9.04 -4.04 -2.16
N ARG A 11 -9.79 -4.99 -1.59
CA ARG A 11 -9.27 -6.02 -0.71
C ARG A 11 -9.31 -7.37 -1.41
N HIS A 12 -8.20 -8.10 -1.31
CA HIS A 12 -8.12 -9.49 -1.71
C HIS A 12 -8.59 -10.36 -0.54
N ILE A 13 -9.65 -11.13 -0.75
CA ILE A 13 -10.22 -12.07 0.22
C ILE A 13 -10.14 -13.48 -0.38
N VAL A 14 -9.79 -14.48 0.42
CA VAL A 14 -9.79 -15.89 0.01
C VAL A 14 -10.69 -16.68 0.95
N PHE A 15 -11.65 -17.40 0.40
CA PHE A 15 -12.44 -18.38 1.12
C PHE A 15 -12.01 -19.78 0.66
N THR A 16 -11.74 -20.68 1.60
CA THR A 16 -11.31 -22.04 1.31
C THR A 16 -12.30 -23.02 1.89
N ILE A 17 -12.61 -24.07 1.14
CA ILE A 17 -13.45 -25.19 1.60
C ILE A 17 -12.78 -25.91 2.78
N ASP A 18 -13.58 -26.45 3.71
CA ASP A 18 -13.07 -27.32 4.77
C ASP A 18 -12.50 -28.62 4.20
N GLU A 19 -11.42 -29.10 4.80
CA GLU A 19 -10.72 -30.30 4.32
C GLU A 19 -11.62 -31.54 4.32
N GLY A 20 -12.46 -31.69 5.34
CA GLY A 20 -13.38 -32.83 5.47
C GLY A 20 -14.50 -32.85 4.43
N LEU A 21 -14.72 -31.74 3.71
CA LEU A 21 -15.80 -31.57 2.74
C LEU A 21 -15.31 -31.66 1.28
N ARG A 22 -14.00 -31.65 1.04
CA ARG A 22 -13.38 -31.74 -0.29
C ARG A 22 -13.82 -32.96 -1.09
N THR A 23 -13.96 -34.12 -0.44
CA THR A 23 -14.32 -35.38 -1.10
C THR A 23 -15.76 -35.38 -1.61
N ILE A 24 -16.66 -34.67 -0.93
CA ILE A 24 -18.06 -34.52 -1.35
C ILE A 24 -18.12 -33.84 -2.73
N PHE A 25 -17.30 -32.80 -2.94
CA PHE A 25 -17.22 -32.06 -4.21
C PHE A 25 -16.67 -32.89 -5.36
N LEU A 26 -15.88 -33.92 -5.07
CA LEU A 26 -15.36 -34.83 -6.10
C LEU A 26 -16.35 -35.94 -6.42
N LYS A 27 -17.11 -36.40 -5.42
CA LYS A 27 -18.04 -37.51 -5.54
C LYS A 27 -19.38 -37.08 -6.15
N TYR A 28 -19.89 -35.91 -5.80
CA TYR A 28 -21.23 -35.48 -6.15
C TYR A 28 -21.25 -34.13 -6.87
N HIS A 29 -22.09 -34.02 -7.90
CA HIS A 29 -22.50 -32.77 -8.56
C HIS A 29 -21.41 -31.67 -8.65
N ARG A 30 -20.17 -32.05 -9.00
CA ARG A 30 -18.97 -31.21 -8.89
C ARG A 30 -19.16 -29.83 -9.51
N GLU A 31 -19.70 -29.78 -10.72
CA GLU A 31 -19.94 -28.53 -11.44
C GLU A 31 -20.86 -27.59 -10.67
N ILE A 32 -21.99 -28.11 -10.15
CA ILE A 32 -23.00 -27.35 -9.41
C ILE A 32 -22.42 -26.87 -8.08
N LEU A 33 -21.70 -27.74 -7.36
CA LEU A 33 -21.06 -27.38 -6.10
C LEU A 33 -19.96 -26.33 -6.27
N LEU A 34 -19.06 -26.48 -7.26
CA LEU A 34 -18.01 -25.49 -7.52
C LEU A 34 -18.59 -24.14 -7.98
N LYS A 35 -19.66 -24.16 -8.79
CA LYS A 35 -20.39 -22.94 -9.15
C LYS A 35 -21.04 -22.30 -7.92
N GLY A 36 -21.75 -23.09 -7.13
CA GLY A 36 -22.42 -22.63 -5.93
C GLY A 36 -21.45 -22.08 -4.89
N LEU A 37 -20.25 -22.66 -4.77
CA LEU A 37 -19.18 -22.19 -3.89
C LEU A 37 -18.78 -20.74 -4.24
N MET A 38 -18.65 -20.44 -5.53
CA MET A 38 -18.38 -19.08 -6.01
C MET A 38 -19.55 -18.12 -5.74
N ASP A 39 -20.77 -18.56 -6.06
CA ASP A 39 -21.98 -17.75 -5.89
C ASP A 39 -22.19 -17.40 -4.40
N ASP A 40 -22.07 -18.39 -3.51
CA ASP A 40 -22.25 -18.22 -2.07
C ASP A 40 -21.09 -17.41 -1.43
N ALA A 41 -19.85 -17.56 -1.93
CA ALA A 41 -18.73 -16.70 -1.51
C ALA A 41 -18.98 -15.22 -1.82
N ALA A 42 -19.49 -14.91 -3.02
CA ALA A 42 -19.89 -13.56 -3.37
C ALA A 42 -21.06 -13.07 -2.50
N GLN A 43 -22.05 -13.94 -2.25
CA GLN A 43 -23.24 -13.60 -1.46
C GLN A 43 -22.89 -13.23 -0.02
N VAL A 44 -21.99 -13.96 0.65
CA VAL A 44 -21.52 -13.63 2.01
C VAL A 44 -20.98 -12.19 2.08
N ILE A 45 -20.23 -11.75 1.07
CA ILE A 45 -19.71 -10.38 1.00
C ILE A 45 -20.83 -9.38 0.67
N LEU A 46 -21.70 -9.70 -0.30
CA LEU A 46 -22.82 -8.84 -0.66
C LEU A 46 -23.76 -8.59 0.53
N ASP A 47 -24.13 -9.64 1.27
CA ASP A 47 -24.99 -9.56 2.45
C ASP A 47 -24.37 -8.68 3.53
N TYR A 48 -23.04 -8.77 3.72
CA TYR A 48 -22.34 -7.93 4.68
C TYR A 48 -22.43 -6.44 4.31
N PHE A 49 -22.12 -6.08 3.07
CA PHE A 49 -22.17 -4.68 2.62
C PHE A 49 -23.61 -4.17 2.47
N ASN A 50 -24.58 -5.04 2.18
CA ASN A 50 -26.00 -4.67 2.12
C ASN A 50 -26.49 -4.16 3.48
N LYS A 51 -26.04 -4.75 4.60
CA LYS A 51 -26.31 -4.22 5.95
C LYS A 51 -25.76 -2.82 6.18
N GLN A 52 -24.73 -2.42 5.42
CA GLN A 52 -24.16 -1.07 5.44
C GLN A 52 -24.84 -0.13 4.42
N LYS A 53 -25.87 -0.61 3.69
CA LYS A 53 -26.54 0.06 2.58
C LYS A 53 -25.59 0.44 1.44
N ILE A 54 -24.60 -0.42 1.18
CA ILE A 54 -23.58 -0.25 0.15
C ILE A 54 -23.62 -1.45 -0.79
N ARG A 55 -23.56 -1.20 -2.10
CA ARG A 55 -23.37 -2.23 -3.11
C ARG A 55 -21.90 -2.26 -3.55
N PRO A 56 -21.10 -3.27 -3.16
CA PRO A 56 -19.70 -3.36 -3.54
C PRO A 56 -19.55 -3.93 -4.97
N GLY A 57 -18.36 -3.81 -5.55
CA GLY A 57 -17.92 -4.56 -6.73
C GLY A 57 -17.10 -5.76 -6.34
N ILE A 58 -17.43 -6.95 -6.86
CA ILE A 58 -16.69 -8.19 -6.60
C ILE A 58 -16.25 -8.84 -7.92
N ILE A 59 -14.97 -9.15 -8.05
CA ILE A 59 -14.43 -10.04 -9.07
C ILE A 59 -13.87 -11.27 -8.36
N LEU A 60 -14.28 -12.46 -8.75
CA LEU A 60 -13.77 -13.68 -8.13
C LEU A 60 -13.21 -14.66 -9.13
N ALA A 61 -12.32 -15.51 -8.64
CA ALA A 61 -11.70 -16.61 -9.36
C ALA A 61 -11.69 -17.87 -8.47
N LEU A 62 -12.16 -18.99 -9.01
CA LEU A 62 -12.08 -20.30 -8.38
C LEU A 62 -10.75 -20.97 -8.72
N HIS A 63 -10.07 -21.50 -7.70
CA HIS A 63 -9.00 -22.48 -7.85
C HIS A 63 -9.40 -23.77 -7.15
N THR A 64 -8.88 -24.90 -7.62
CA THR A 64 -9.22 -26.24 -7.13
C THR A 64 -8.05 -27.01 -6.55
N PHE A 65 -6.85 -26.43 -6.55
CA PHE A 65 -5.61 -27.11 -6.15
C PHE A 65 -4.88 -26.32 -5.06
N GLY A 66 -4.29 -27.03 -4.10
CA GLY A 66 -3.35 -26.44 -3.16
C GLY A 66 -1.91 -26.52 -3.65
N SER A 67 -0.95 -26.19 -2.77
CA SER A 67 0.46 -26.24 -3.12
C SER A 67 0.89 -27.67 -3.40
N LYS A 68 0.40 -28.67 -2.67
CA LYS A 68 0.73 -30.10 -2.82
C LYS A 68 -0.07 -30.80 -3.94
N LEU A 69 -0.79 -30.06 -4.78
CA LEU A 69 -1.73 -30.59 -5.80
C LEU A 69 -2.91 -31.37 -5.22
N GLU A 70 -3.17 -31.19 -3.93
CA GLU A 70 -4.38 -31.70 -3.30
C GLU A 70 -5.60 -30.93 -3.80
N PHE A 71 -6.74 -31.61 -3.91
CA PHE A 71 -7.99 -30.93 -4.27
C PHE A 71 -8.44 -30.03 -3.14
N ASN A 72 -8.23 -28.73 -3.32
CA ASN A 72 -8.50 -27.70 -2.33
C ASN A 72 -9.25 -26.54 -2.98
N PRO A 73 -10.55 -26.68 -3.28
CA PRO A 73 -11.38 -25.59 -3.75
C PRO A 73 -11.29 -24.34 -2.87
N HIS A 74 -10.89 -23.22 -3.47
CA HIS A 74 -10.88 -21.94 -2.81
C HIS A 74 -11.16 -20.81 -3.79
N VAL A 75 -11.83 -19.77 -3.30
CA VAL A 75 -12.32 -18.63 -4.09
C VAL A 75 -11.50 -17.41 -3.72
N HIS A 76 -10.73 -16.90 -4.67
CA HIS A 76 -10.07 -15.61 -4.57
C HIS A 76 -11.03 -14.52 -5.01
N MET A 77 -11.18 -13.47 -4.20
CA MET A 77 -12.07 -12.34 -4.47
C MET A 77 -11.32 -11.02 -4.38
N ILE A 78 -11.52 -10.14 -5.36
CA ILE A 78 -11.21 -8.72 -5.28
C ILE A 78 -12.50 -7.98 -5.00
N VAL A 79 -12.58 -7.36 -3.83
CA VAL A 79 -13.76 -6.64 -3.36
C VAL A 79 -13.43 -5.15 -3.25
N THR A 80 -14.28 -4.26 -3.73
CA THR A 80 -14.13 -2.81 -3.47
C THR A 80 -14.39 -2.53 -1.99
N MET A 81 -13.52 -1.75 -1.36
CA MET A 81 -13.68 -1.30 0.03
C MET A 81 -14.56 -0.06 0.09
N GLY A 82 -15.81 -0.27 -0.30
CA GLY A 82 -16.78 0.78 -0.59
C GLY A 82 -17.64 0.42 -1.80
N GLY A 83 -18.58 1.27 -2.14
CA GLY A 83 -19.51 1.02 -3.23
C GLY A 83 -20.58 2.10 -3.37
N LEU A 84 -21.57 1.84 -4.22
CA LEU A 84 -22.68 2.76 -4.43
C LEU A 84 -23.77 2.52 -3.38
N THR A 85 -24.31 3.59 -2.83
CA THR A 85 -25.55 3.59 -2.05
C THR A 85 -26.77 3.58 -2.98
N GLU A 86 -27.97 3.37 -2.42
CA GLU A 86 -29.22 3.48 -3.19
C GLU A 86 -29.43 4.88 -3.76
N GLY A 87 -28.97 5.93 -3.06
CA GLY A 87 -28.99 7.32 -3.53
C GLY A 87 -27.99 7.63 -4.64
N GLY A 88 -27.22 6.64 -5.11
CA GLY A 88 -26.23 6.82 -6.18
C GLY A 88 -24.91 7.46 -5.72
N GLU A 89 -24.70 7.59 -4.41
CA GLU A 89 -23.46 8.14 -3.87
C GLU A 89 -22.40 7.05 -3.66
N TRP A 90 -21.13 7.40 -3.83
CA TRP A 90 -20.03 6.51 -3.48
C TRP A 90 -19.68 6.64 -2.00
N LYS A 91 -19.69 5.52 -1.27
CA LYS A 91 -19.29 5.46 0.13
C LYS A 91 -18.10 4.50 0.30
N ASP A 92 -17.01 5.01 0.83
CA ASP A 92 -15.86 4.19 1.22
C ASP A 92 -16.12 3.44 2.53
N TYR A 93 -15.60 2.21 2.62
CA TYR A 93 -15.78 1.36 3.78
C TYR A 93 -14.63 0.36 3.89
N ASP A 94 -13.76 0.53 4.89
CA ASP A 94 -12.50 -0.24 5.01
C ASP A 94 -12.48 -1.24 6.18
N TYR A 95 -13.65 -1.63 6.70
CA TYR A 95 -13.74 -2.62 7.77
C TYR A 95 -14.48 -3.86 7.32
N ILE A 96 -14.00 -5.06 7.69
CA ILE A 96 -14.76 -6.30 7.54
C ILE A 96 -14.42 -7.21 8.73
N PRO A 97 -15.39 -7.62 9.56
CA PRO A 97 -15.15 -8.45 10.72
C PRO A 97 -14.81 -9.88 10.31
N TYR A 98 -13.55 -10.27 10.51
CA TYR A 98 -13.00 -11.55 10.07
C TYR A 98 -13.68 -12.76 10.72
N LYS A 99 -13.94 -12.73 12.03
CA LYS A 99 -14.66 -13.80 12.75
C LYS A 99 -16.05 -14.05 12.16
N MET A 100 -16.77 -12.98 11.84
CA MET A 100 -18.08 -13.06 11.21
C MET A 100 -18.00 -13.69 9.82
N LEU A 101 -17.00 -13.32 8.99
CA LEU A 101 -16.82 -13.95 7.69
C LEU A 101 -16.60 -15.46 7.80
N ARG A 102 -15.79 -15.93 8.76
CA ARG A 102 -15.52 -17.36 8.95
C ARG A 102 -16.78 -18.16 9.28
N VAL A 103 -17.60 -17.63 10.18
CA VAL A 103 -18.87 -18.25 10.59
C VAL A 103 -19.89 -18.22 9.44
N ASN A 104 -20.03 -17.09 8.76
CA ASN A 104 -20.93 -17.00 7.60
C ASN A 104 -20.48 -17.90 6.46
N TRP A 105 -19.18 -18.01 6.23
CA TRP A 105 -18.61 -18.89 5.21
C TRP A 105 -18.88 -20.36 5.52
N GLN A 106 -18.63 -20.79 6.76
CA GLN A 106 -18.98 -22.14 7.22
C GLN A 106 -20.45 -22.47 6.98
N ASN A 107 -21.34 -21.55 7.36
CA ASN A 107 -22.78 -21.73 7.15
C ASN A 107 -23.15 -21.79 5.68
N ALA A 108 -22.55 -20.94 4.85
CA ALA A 108 -22.78 -20.91 3.40
C ALA A 108 -22.38 -22.23 2.74
N GLU A 109 -21.19 -22.74 3.05
CA GLU A 109 -20.66 -24.00 2.51
C GLU A 109 -21.52 -25.21 2.91
N LEU A 110 -21.89 -25.30 4.20
CA LEU A 110 -22.74 -26.40 4.68
C LEU A 110 -24.15 -26.35 4.09
N LYS A 111 -24.72 -25.15 3.91
CA LYS A 111 -26.03 -24.97 3.27
C LYS A 111 -25.98 -25.27 1.78
N LEU A 112 -24.89 -24.91 1.09
CA LEU A 112 -24.67 -25.24 -0.32
C LEU A 112 -24.74 -26.74 -0.54
N ILE A 113 -23.97 -27.52 0.23
CA ILE A 113 -23.95 -28.98 0.11
C ILE A 113 -25.36 -29.55 0.35
N ARG A 114 -26.02 -29.12 1.43
CA ARG A 114 -27.39 -29.57 1.74
C ARG A 114 -28.44 -29.17 0.71
N ARG A 115 -28.23 -28.08 -0.03
CA ARG A 115 -29.13 -27.62 -1.08
C ARG A 115 -28.96 -28.42 -2.38
N VAL A 116 -27.74 -28.85 -2.68
CA VAL A 116 -27.41 -29.50 -3.96
C VAL A 116 -27.64 -31.01 -3.93
N LEU A 117 -27.36 -31.67 -2.81
CA LEU A 117 -27.47 -33.13 -2.70
C LEU A 117 -28.91 -33.63 -2.62
N SER A 118 -29.14 -34.88 -3.03
CA SER A 118 -30.40 -35.61 -2.82
C SER A 118 -30.60 -35.96 -1.33
N PRO A 119 -31.81 -36.37 -0.90
CA PRO A 119 -32.04 -36.85 0.47
C PRO A 119 -31.13 -38.04 0.87
N GLU A 120 -30.90 -38.99 -0.04
CA GLU A 120 -30.07 -40.18 0.18
C GLU A 120 -28.60 -39.79 0.33
N GLU A 121 -28.10 -38.96 -0.58
CA GLU A 121 -26.73 -38.44 -0.54
C GLU A 121 -26.47 -37.63 0.74
N LYS A 122 -27.45 -36.82 1.19
CA LYS A 122 -27.36 -36.09 2.47
C LYS A 122 -27.19 -37.03 3.64
N LYS A 123 -27.93 -38.13 3.68
CA LYS A 123 -27.80 -39.13 4.75
C LYS A 123 -26.40 -39.71 4.80
N GLU A 124 -25.79 -39.96 3.63
CA GLU A 124 -24.43 -40.47 3.53
C GLU A 124 -23.37 -39.48 4.04
N VAL A 125 -23.47 -38.20 3.65
CA VAL A 125 -22.45 -37.19 3.99
C VAL A 125 -22.67 -36.51 5.34
N GLN A 126 -23.82 -36.73 6.00
CA GLN A 126 -24.19 -36.07 7.25
C GLN A 126 -23.10 -36.18 8.35
N PRO A 127 -22.41 -37.33 8.56
CA PRO A 127 -21.31 -37.40 9.51
C PRO A 127 -20.13 -36.46 9.16
N GLN A 128 -19.83 -36.27 7.88
CA GLN A 128 -18.77 -35.34 7.44
C GLN A 128 -19.19 -33.89 7.71
N LEU A 129 -20.43 -33.53 7.40
CA LEU A 129 -20.99 -32.19 7.67
C LEU A 129 -20.96 -31.87 9.17
N GLN A 130 -21.36 -32.83 10.01
CA GLN A 130 -21.37 -32.66 11.46
C GLN A 130 -19.94 -32.49 12.01
N ARG A 131 -19.00 -33.34 11.59
CA ARG A 131 -17.59 -33.22 12.00
C ARG A 131 -16.99 -31.88 11.60
N ALA A 132 -17.23 -31.42 10.38
CA ALA A 132 -16.74 -30.13 9.89
C ALA A 132 -17.31 -28.96 10.71
N TYR A 133 -18.60 -29.01 11.06
CA TYR A 133 -19.23 -28.00 11.91
C TYR A 133 -18.63 -27.98 13.32
N THR A 134 -18.54 -29.13 13.98
CA THR A 134 -18.09 -29.21 15.38
C THR A 134 -16.59 -28.93 15.56
N ARG A 135 -15.72 -29.39 14.65
CA ARG A 135 -14.26 -29.16 14.75
C ARG A 135 -13.86 -27.70 14.52
N ASN A 136 -14.70 -26.92 13.84
CA ASN A 136 -14.41 -25.55 13.46
C ASN A 136 -15.38 -24.58 14.15
N ALA A 137 -15.37 -24.55 15.49
CA ALA A 137 -16.27 -23.70 16.29
C ALA A 137 -16.14 -22.19 15.98
N GLU A 138 -14.97 -21.75 15.50
CA GLU A 138 -14.73 -20.36 15.07
C GLU A 138 -14.97 -20.12 13.57
N GLY A 139 -15.52 -21.11 12.87
CA GLY A 139 -15.77 -21.08 11.43
C GLY A 139 -14.59 -21.54 10.57
N PHE A 140 -14.80 -21.61 9.25
CA PHE A 140 -13.83 -22.13 8.29
C PHE A 140 -12.73 -21.13 7.92
N TYR A 141 -11.74 -21.58 7.14
CA TYR A 141 -10.63 -20.74 6.72
C TYR A 141 -11.09 -19.63 5.77
N VAL A 142 -10.87 -18.40 6.21
CA VAL A 142 -10.97 -17.18 5.41
C VAL A 142 -9.61 -16.53 5.47
N ASN A 143 -9.14 -15.83 4.44
CA ASN A 143 -8.01 -14.92 4.54
C ASN A 143 -8.45 -13.56 4.03
N ALA A 144 -8.43 -12.54 4.87
CA ALA A 144 -8.85 -11.17 4.54
C ALA A 144 -7.93 -10.17 5.26
N PRO A 145 -6.72 -9.92 4.74
CA PRO A 145 -5.74 -9.04 5.40
C PRO A 145 -6.30 -7.63 5.64
N LYS A 146 -5.98 -7.07 6.84
CA LYS A 146 -6.57 -5.84 7.39
C LYS A 146 -6.43 -4.60 6.51
N ARG A 147 -5.38 -4.51 5.69
CA ARG A 147 -5.15 -3.39 4.76
C ARG A 147 -4.60 -3.91 3.45
N SER A 148 -5.37 -3.76 2.40
CA SER A 148 -4.85 -3.86 1.04
C SER A 148 -4.62 -2.45 0.52
N ARG A 149 -3.46 -1.86 0.87
CA ARG A 149 -2.88 -0.76 0.05
C ARG A 149 -2.22 -1.34 -1.20
N THR A 150 -2.78 -2.43 -1.73
CA THR A 150 -2.15 -3.18 -2.79
C THR A 150 -2.54 -2.51 -4.09
N ASN A 151 -1.54 -2.08 -4.85
CA ASN A 151 -1.73 -1.57 -6.20
C ASN A 151 -2.66 -2.52 -6.97
N VAL A 152 -3.78 -2.00 -7.47
CA VAL A 152 -4.79 -2.76 -8.22
C VAL A 152 -4.15 -3.58 -9.34
N LYS A 153 -3.11 -3.04 -9.99
CA LYS A 153 -2.31 -3.74 -11.00
C LYS A 153 -1.60 -4.96 -10.44
N LYS A 154 -1.02 -4.88 -9.23
CA LYS A 154 -0.36 -6.02 -8.55
C LYS A 154 -1.37 -7.10 -8.16
N ILE A 155 -2.54 -6.74 -7.62
CA ILE A 155 -3.60 -7.72 -7.30
C ILE A 155 -4.08 -8.41 -8.58
N LEU A 156 -4.35 -7.64 -9.64
CA LEU A 156 -4.75 -8.20 -10.92
C LEU A 156 -3.66 -9.08 -11.55
N GLN A 157 -2.39 -8.67 -11.48
CA GLN A 157 -1.28 -9.50 -11.94
C GLN A 157 -1.18 -10.80 -11.12
N TYR A 158 -1.35 -10.71 -9.80
CA TYR A 158 -1.44 -11.88 -8.94
C TYR A 158 -2.56 -12.80 -9.42
N ILE A 159 -3.82 -12.36 -9.44
CA ILE A 159 -4.95 -13.21 -9.84
C ILE A 159 -4.79 -13.72 -11.29
N SER A 160 -4.39 -12.87 -12.24
CA SER A 160 -4.20 -13.27 -13.64
C SER A 160 -3.11 -14.33 -13.82
N ARG A 161 -2.07 -14.34 -12.97
CA ARG A 161 -1.06 -15.40 -12.96
C ARG A 161 -1.66 -16.71 -12.51
N TYR A 162 -2.43 -16.73 -11.43
CA TYR A 162 -3.10 -17.95 -10.99
C TYR A 162 -4.18 -18.42 -11.99
N MET A 163 -4.82 -17.51 -12.70
CA MET A 163 -5.81 -17.84 -13.72
C MET A 163 -5.24 -18.57 -14.95
N LYS A 164 -3.99 -18.27 -15.34
CA LYS A 164 -3.37 -18.82 -16.56
C LYS A 164 -2.44 -20.01 -16.28
N ARG A 165 -2.04 -20.18 -15.02
CA ARG A 165 -1.10 -21.19 -14.60
C ARG A 165 -1.84 -22.53 -14.43
N GLY A 166 -1.23 -23.62 -14.90
CA GLY A 166 -1.65 -24.97 -14.54
C GLY A 166 -1.49 -25.26 -13.04
N PRO A 167 -1.98 -26.40 -12.52
CA PRO A 167 -1.94 -26.70 -11.08
C PRO A 167 -0.54 -26.54 -10.46
N ILE A 168 0.49 -26.93 -11.21
CA ILE A 168 1.90 -26.77 -10.86
C ILE A 168 2.63 -25.84 -11.83
N ALA A 169 3.64 -25.13 -11.33
CA ALA A 169 4.57 -24.39 -12.17
C ALA A 169 5.75 -25.31 -12.53
N LEU A 170 6.24 -25.27 -13.77
CA LEU A 170 7.29 -26.18 -14.25
C LEU A 170 8.55 -26.14 -13.38
N ASN A 171 8.95 -24.95 -12.92
CA ASN A 171 10.11 -24.76 -12.04
C ASN A 171 9.99 -25.41 -10.65
N ARG A 172 8.80 -25.93 -10.29
CA ARG A 172 8.61 -26.70 -9.05
C ARG A 172 8.91 -28.18 -9.24
N ILE A 173 8.90 -28.68 -10.48
CA ILE A 173 9.24 -30.07 -10.78
C ILE A 173 10.77 -30.17 -10.68
N ILE A 174 11.25 -31.01 -9.77
CA ILE A 174 12.68 -31.18 -9.48
C ILE A 174 13.24 -32.30 -10.35
N MET A 175 12.53 -33.44 -10.41
CA MET A 175 12.94 -34.59 -11.22
C MET A 175 11.73 -35.36 -11.74
N TYR A 176 11.95 -36.08 -12.83
CA TYR A 176 11.05 -37.06 -13.41
C TYR A 176 11.90 -38.13 -14.12
N ASP A 177 11.74 -39.40 -13.77
CA ASP A 177 12.53 -40.52 -14.31
C ASP A 177 11.73 -41.49 -15.19
N GLY A 178 10.44 -41.25 -15.37
CA GLY A 178 9.51 -42.16 -16.04
C GLY A 178 8.41 -42.65 -15.10
N ASP A 179 8.78 -43.01 -13.88
CA ASP A 179 7.91 -43.68 -12.90
C ASP A 179 7.54 -42.78 -11.72
N ILE A 180 8.44 -41.92 -11.28
CA ILE A 180 8.23 -40.98 -10.16
C ILE A 180 8.41 -39.54 -10.60
N VAL A 181 7.63 -38.65 -9.99
CA VAL A 181 7.76 -37.21 -10.11
C VAL A 181 8.07 -36.66 -8.72
N MET A 182 9.15 -35.88 -8.62
CA MET A 182 9.49 -35.15 -7.42
C MET A 182 9.26 -33.66 -7.65
N PHE A 183 8.52 -33.01 -6.76
CA PHE A 183 8.30 -31.57 -6.87
C PHE A 183 8.28 -30.85 -5.53
N ARG A 184 8.72 -29.59 -5.56
CA ARG A 184 8.73 -28.70 -4.39
C ARG A 184 7.36 -28.11 -4.14
N TYR A 185 6.92 -28.00 -2.89
CA TYR A 185 5.73 -27.28 -2.49
C TYR A 185 5.97 -26.44 -1.23
N HIS A 186 5.20 -25.37 -1.09
CA HIS A 186 5.20 -24.54 0.11
C HIS A 186 4.12 -25.06 1.07
N ASP A 187 4.51 -25.57 2.25
CA ASP A 187 3.56 -25.88 3.30
C ASP A 187 3.23 -24.60 4.07
N LYS A 188 1.95 -24.20 4.04
CA LYS A 188 1.46 -23.00 4.72
C LYS A 188 1.30 -23.17 6.23
N ARG A 189 1.29 -24.41 6.75
CA ARG A 189 1.15 -24.70 8.18
C ARG A 189 2.47 -24.49 8.90
N THR A 190 3.54 -25.02 8.33
CA THR A 190 4.92 -24.92 8.83
C THR A 190 5.65 -23.71 8.25
N ASN A 191 5.12 -23.10 7.17
CA ASN A 191 5.71 -22.00 6.43
C ASN A 191 7.10 -22.34 5.85
N THR A 192 7.25 -23.59 5.39
CA THR A 192 8.50 -24.16 4.84
C THR A 192 8.33 -24.62 3.40
N GLU A 193 9.43 -24.67 2.66
CA GLU A 193 9.50 -25.36 1.37
C GLU A 193 9.82 -26.84 1.61
N GLU A 194 8.96 -27.72 1.12
CA GLU A 194 9.06 -29.16 1.25
C GLU A 194 9.03 -29.82 -0.14
N THR A 195 9.27 -31.13 -0.18
CA THR A 195 9.29 -31.91 -1.43
C THR A 195 8.32 -33.07 -1.32
N GLU A 196 7.54 -33.28 -2.37
CA GLU A 196 6.66 -34.44 -2.51
C GLU A 196 7.21 -35.35 -3.61
N ILE A 197 7.15 -36.66 -3.36
CA ILE A 197 7.44 -37.71 -4.33
C ILE A 197 6.14 -38.48 -4.55
N MET A 198 5.76 -38.68 -5.81
CA MET A 198 4.60 -39.50 -6.16
C MET A 198 4.81 -40.23 -7.48
N LEU A 199 4.04 -41.29 -7.71
CA LEU A 199 4.10 -42.00 -8.99
C LEU A 199 3.62 -41.10 -10.13
N ALA A 200 4.20 -41.22 -11.31
CA ALA A 200 3.86 -40.42 -12.49
C ALA A 200 2.35 -40.53 -12.83
N LYS A 201 1.77 -41.73 -12.68
CA LYS A 201 0.32 -41.95 -12.84
C LYS A 201 -0.53 -41.17 -11.83
N GLU A 202 -0.09 -41.09 -10.56
CA GLU A 202 -0.78 -40.35 -9.50
C GLU A 202 -0.65 -38.85 -9.71
N PHE A 203 0.53 -38.40 -10.17
CA PHE A 203 0.76 -37.02 -10.57
C PHE A 203 -0.18 -36.60 -11.70
N ILE A 204 -0.29 -37.40 -12.77
CA ILE A 204 -1.22 -37.14 -13.88
C ILE A 204 -2.67 -37.11 -13.37
N ALA A 205 -3.08 -38.07 -12.54
CA ALA A 205 -4.42 -38.10 -11.94
C ALA A 205 -4.68 -36.85 -11.07
N ALA A 206 -3.68 -36.42 -10.30
CA ALA A 206 -3.74 -35.19 -9.51
C ALA A 206 -3.91 -33.96 -10.39
N LEU A 207 -3.27 -33.89 -11.56
CA LEU A 207 -3.47 -32.79 -12.51
C LEU A 207 -4.86 -32.82 -13.16
N ILE A 208 -5.33 -33.99 -13.61
CA ILE A 208 -6.60 -34.14 -14.32
C ILE A 208 -7.79 -33.68 -13.47
N ARG A 209 -7.78 -33.94 -12.16
CA ARG A 209 -8.88 -33.55 -11.25
C ARG A 209 -9.15 -32.04 -11.19
N HIS A 210 -8.17 -31.23 -11.60
CA HIS A 210 -8.24 -29.77 -11.60
C HIS A 210 -8.68 -29.19 -12.93
N ILE A 211 -8.85 -30.03 -13.95
CA ILE A 211 -9.45 -29.61 -15.21
C ILE A 211 -10.91 -29.23 -14.91
N PRO A 212 -11.34 -28.00 -15.22
CA PRO A 212 -12.72 -27.59 -15.02
C PRO A 212 -13.61 -28.25 -16.07
N ASP A 213 -14.90 -28.42 -15.73
CA ASP A 213 -15.87 -28.98 -16.67
C ASP A 213 -16.01 -28.08 -17.92
N LYS A 214 -16.46 -28.67 -19.03
CA LYS A 214 -16.58 -27.94 -20.30
C LYS A 214 -17.45 -26.69 -20.10
N ASN A 215 -16.98 -25.55 -20.60
CA ASN A 215 -17.62 -24.24 -20.49
C ASN A 215 -17.72 -23.66 -19.05
N PHE A 216 -17.18 -24.33 -18.05
CA PHE A 216 -17.22 -23.85 -16.68
C PHE A 216 -16.46 -22.52 -16.54
N LYS A 217 -17.15 -21.50 -16.02
CA LYS A 217 -16.57 -20.17 -15.83
C LYS A 217 -15.94 -20.09 -14.45
N THR A 218 -14.62 -20.24 -14.40
CA THR A 218 -13.80 -20.09 -13.18
C THR A 218 -13.72 -18.65 -12.68
N ILE A 219 -14.08 -17.66 -13.52
CA ILE A 219 -14.08 -16.24 -13.16
C ILE A 219 -15.48 -15.67 -13.28
N ARG A 220 -15.89 -15.00 -12.22
CA ARG A 220 -17.22 -14.40 -12.13
C ARG A 220 -17.14 -12.99 -11.55
N ARG A 221 -18.17 -12.21 -11.82
CA ARG A 221 -18.25 -10.81 -11.41
C ARG A 221 -19.63 -10.54 -10.83
N TYR A 222 -19.66 -9.91 -9.67
CA TYR A 222 -20.87 -9.62 -8.90
C TYR A 222 -20.89 -8.17 -8.45
N GLY A 223 -22.03 -7.75 -7.92
CA GLY A 223 -22.25 -6.38 -7.49
C GLY A 223 -21.97 -5.40 -8.63
N LEU A 224 -21.22 -4.34 -8.36
CA LEU A 224 -20.90 -3.28 -9.33
C LEU A 224 -20.05 -3.76 -10.53
N TYR A 225 -19.33 -4.88 -10.41
CA TYR A 225 -18.58 -5.47 -11.54
C TYR A 225 -19.41 -6.43 -12.40
N SER A 226 -20.67 -6.70 -12.03
CA SER A 226 -21.58 -7.52 -12.82
C SER A 226 -21.66 -7.01 -14.26
N ARG A 227 -21.54 -7.91 -15.24
CA ARG A 227 -21.45 -7.56 -16.67
C ARG A 227 -22.64 -6.73 -17.14
N ARG A 228 -23.84 -6.98 -16.60
CA ARG A 228 -25.09 -6.33 -17.00
C ARG A 228 -25.09 -4.83 -16.68
N ILE A 229 -24.59 -4.46 -15.50
CA ILE A 229 -24.66 -3.07 -15.01
C ILE A 229 -23.32 -2.33 -15.08
N LYS A 230 -22.21 -3.05 -15.30
CA LYS A 230 -20.86 -2.51 -15.24
C LYS A 230 -20.64 -1.29 -16.13
N LYS A 231 -21.21 -1.25 -17.35
CA LYS A 231 -21.03 -0.10 -18.26
C LYS A 231 -21.62 1.17 -17.65
N VAL A 232 -22.90 1.13 -17.29
CA VAL A 232 -23.64 2.25 -16.68
C VAL A 232 -22.99 2.68 -15.36
N VAL A 233 -22.70 1.72 -14.49
CA VAL A 233 -22.07 2.00 -13.19
C VAL A 233 -20.69 2.63 -13.35
N LYS A 234 -19.90 2.23 -14.36
CA LYS A 234 -18.58 2.80 -14.61
C LYS A 234 -18.65 4.27 -15.00
N GLU A 235 -19.64 4.66 -15.80
CA GLU A 235 -19.86 6.06 -16.15
C GLU A 235 -20.26 6.89 -14.92
N VAL A 236 -21.22 6.39 -14.13
CA VAL A 236 -21.67 7.04 -12.89
C VAL A 236 -20.52 7.22 -11.89
N VAL A 237 -19.77 6.14 -11.61
CA VAL A 237 -18.64 6.20 -10.67
C VAL A 237 -17.54 7.13 -11.17
N LYS A 238 -17.25 7.13 -12.48
CA LYS A 238 -16.24 8.04 -13.06
C LYS A 238 -16.64 9.51 -12.87
N GLU A 239 -17.91 9.83 -13.09
CA GLU A 239 -18.44 11.19 -12.90
C GLU A 239 -18.33 11.62 -11.43
N ILE A 240 -18.80 10.79 -10.50
CA ILE A 240 -18.71 11.06 -9.04
C ILE A 240 -17.25 11.27 -8.62
N GLN A 241 -16.35 10.37 -9.02
CA GLN A 241 -14.93 10.48 -8.70
C GLN A 241 -14.29 11.74 -9.28
N SER A 242 -14.71 12.18 -10.47
CA SER A 242 -14.22 13.43 -11.08
C SER A 242 -14.68 14.66 -10.29
N LYS A 243 -15.92 14.69 -9.81
CA LYS A 243 -16.47 15.76 -8.97
C LYS A 243 -15.74 15.84 -7.63
N ILE A 244 -15.53 14.70 -6.96
CA ILE A 244 -14.76 14.63 -5.70
C ILE A 244 -13.33 15.12 -5.92
N LYS A 245 -12.67 14.70 -7.01
CA LYS A 245 -11.31 15.16 -7.33
C LYS A 245 -11.26 16.68 -7.55
N ARG A 246 -12.25 17.25 -8.26
CA ARG A 246 -12.35 18.70 -8.47
C ARG A 246 -12.55 19.44 -7.15
N LEU A 247 -13.41 18.93 -6.27
CA LEU A 247 -13.65 19.49 -4.95
C LEU A 247 -12.39 19.45 -4.07
N LEU A 248 -11.66 18.32 -4.05
CA LEU A 248 -10.38 18.20 -3.35
C LEU A 248 -9.31 19.14 -3.90
N LEU A 249 -9.21 19.31 -5.22
CA LEU A 249 -8.29 20.27 -5.84
C LEU A 249 -8.64 21.70 -5.44
N ASN A 250 -9.92 22.06 -5.45
CA ASN A 250 -10.38 23.38 -5.01
C ASN A 250 -10.05 23.63 -3.53
N VAL A 251 -10.32 22.66 -2.66
CA VAL A 251 -9.97 22.73 -1.23
C VAL A 251 -8.46 22.85 -1.03
N SER A 252 -7.65 22.04 -1.74
CA SER A 252 -6.18 22.12 -1.64
C SER A 252 -5.62 23.46 -2.15
N THR A 253 -6.30 24.08 -3.11
CA THR A 253 -5.94 25.39 -3.64
C THR A 253 -6.33 26.50 -2.66
N ALA A 254 -7.51 26.38 -2.04
CA ALA A 254 -7.98 27.31 -1.01
C ALA A 254 -7.16 27.21 0.29
N LEU A 255 -6.64 26.02 0.61
CA LEU A 255 -5.80 25.76 1.78
C LEU A 255 -4.30 25.91 1.50
N LYS A 256 -3.90 26.39 0.31
CA LYS A 256 -2.47 26.67 0.06
C LYS A 256 -1.98 27.70 1.07
N PRO A 257 -0.93 27.41 1.84
CA PRO A 257 -0.35 28.41 2.72
C PRO A 257 0.06 29.62 1.90
N MET A 258 -0.41 30.81 2.31
CA MET A 258 0.03 32.07 1.71
C MET A 258 1.55 32.15 1.77
N LYS A 259 2.18 32.64 0.70
CA LYS A 259 3.64 32.80 0.70
C LYS A 259 4.00 33.83 1.76
N TRP A 260 5.23 33.76 2.28
CA TRP A 260 5.68 34.70 3.31
C TRP A 260 5.45 36.17 2.90
N ALA A 261 5.79 36.55 1.66
CA ALA A 261 5.57 37.91 1.17
C ALA A 261 4.09 38.31 1.18
N ASP A 262 3.20 37.43 0.71
CA ASP A 262 1.76 37.66 0.68
C ASP A 262 1.20 37.87 2.10
N ARG A 263 1.69 37.11 3.09
CA ARG A 263 1.29 37.27 4.50
C ARG A 263 1.74 38.60 5.08
N ILE A 264 2.97 39.04 4.78
CA ILE A 264 3.47 40.35 5.23
C ILE A 264 2.65 41.47 4.58
N THR A 265 2.33 41.36 3.30
CA THR A 265 1.49 42.35 2.60
C THR A 265 0.06 42.39 3.16
N GLU A 266 -0.52 41.26 3.50
CA GLU A 266 -1.85 41.22 4.12
C GLU A 266 -1.86 41.82 5.53
N CYS A 267 -0.86 41.49 6.37
CA CYS A 267 -0.80 41.99 7.74
C CYS A 267 -0.39 43.46 7.85
N PHE A 268 0.52 43.94 6.99
CA PHE A 268 1.16 45.25 7.12
C PHE A 268 0.85 46.20 5.96
N GLY A 269 0.13 45.76 4.92
CA GLY A 269 -0.22 46.57 3.75
C GLY A 269 0.94 46.81 2.77
N GLU A 270 2.15 46.35 3.09
CA GLU A 270 3.36 46.61 2.31
C GLU A 270 3.97 45.33 1.72
N ASN A 271 4.43 45.40 0.48
CA ASN A 271 5.12 44.28 -0.16
C ASN A 271 6.60 44.28 0.23
N PRO A 272 7.09 43.31 1.04
CA PRO A 272 8.48 43.30 1.52
C PRO A 272 9.49 43.05 0.41
N LEU A 273 9.05 42.60 -0.77
CA LEU A 273 9.90 42.43 -1.93
C LEU A 273 9.93 43.68 -2.81
N LYS A 274 9.17 44.74 -2.52
CA LYS A 274 9.16 45.98 -3.31
C LYS A 274 10.12 46.99 -2.71
N CYS A 275 11.03 47.52 -3.52
CA CYS A 275 11.94 48.59 -3.12
C CYS A 275 11.15 49.89 -2.89
N SER A 276 11.30 50.50 -1.72
CA SER A 276 10.63 51.76 -1.34
C SER A 276 11.07 52.96 -2.17
N SER A 277 12.28 52.95 -2.73
CA SER A 277 12.82 54.08 -3.50
C SER A 277 12.46 54.04 -4.98
N CYS A 278 12.55 52.88 -5.64
CA CYS A 278 12.36 52.77 -7.09
C CYS A 278 11.16 51.90 -7.50
N GLY A 279 10.47 51.26 -6.55
CA GLY A 279 9.28 50.45 -6.81
C GLY A 279 9.54 49.09 -7.47
N ASN A 280 10.79 48.76 -7.82
CA ASN A 280 11.16 47.47 -8.39
C ASN A 280 11.15 46.33 -7.37
N LEU A 281 11.04 45.09 -7.85
CA LEU A 281 11.01 43.90 -6.99
C LEU A 281 12.42 43.33 -6.72
N PHE A 282 12.71 43.06 -5.46
CA PHE A 282 13.88 42.31 -5.03
C PHE A 282 13.76 40.84 -5.47
N VAL A 283 14.83 40.34 -6.08
CA VAL A 283 14.97 38.94 -6.47
C VAL A 283 16.02 38.30 -5.56
N PHE A 284 15.64 37.24 -4.87
CA PHE A 284 16.59 36.47 -4.06
C PHE A 284 17.64 35.81 -4.96
N ARG A 285 18.92 36.18 -4.77
CA ARG A 285 20.04 35.68 -5.56
C ARG A 285 20.81 34.54 -4.88
N GLY A 286 20.86 34.51 -3.56
CA GLY A 286 21.54 33.44 -2.83
C GLY A 286 21.79 33.77 -1.37
N ILE A 287 22.41 32.82 -0.67
CA ILE A 287 22.73 32.92 0.76
C ILE A 287 24.13 32.34 1.02
N ALA A 288 24.90 33.06 1.83
CA ALA A 288 26.14 32.61 2.42
C ALA A 288 25.99 32.51 3.94
N VAL A 289 26.61 31.49 4.54
CA VAL A 289 26.52 31.20 5.97
C VAL A 289 27.91 31.03 6.55
N SER A 290 28.09 31.42 7.81
CA SER A 290 29.34 31.20 8.53
C SER A 290 29.48 29.72 8.90
N LYS A 291 30.59 29.10 8.48
CA LYS A 291 30.97 27.73 8.85
C LYS A 291 32.42 27.73 9.31
N LYS A 292 32.63 27.36 10.58
CA LYS A 292 33.95 27.35 11.24
C LYS A 292 34.68 28.70 11.12
N GLY A 293 33.94 29.80 11.34
CA GLY A 293 34.50 31.15 11.29
C GLY A 293 34.80 31.69 9.89
N LYS A 294 34.35 31.03 8.82
CA LYS A 294 34.49 31.53 7.43
C LYS A 294 33.16 31.52 6.70
N LEU A 295 32.91 32.55 5.89
CA LEU A 295 31.68 32.63 5.11
C LEU A 295 31.74 31.65 3.93
N ARG A 296 30.69 30.84 3.77
CA ARG A 296 30.56 29.86 2.69
C ARG A 296 29.21 30.01 2.02
N ILE A 297 29.21 30.06 0.69
CA ILE A 297 27.98 30.08 -0.11
C ILE A 297 27.23 28.77 0.11
N GLN A 298 26.03 28.84 0.66
CA GLN A 298 25.13 27.70 0.83
C GLN A 298 24.26 27.50 -0.40
N TYR A 299 23.79 28.59 -1.01
CA TYR A 299 22.95 28.53 -2.20
C TYR A 299 23.15 29.78 -3.05
N ALA A 300 23.15 29.62 -4.37
CA ALA A 300 23.09 30.70 -5.36
C ALA A 300 22.20 30.22 -6.50
N ASN A 301 21.29 31.09 -6.96
CA ASN A 301 20.28 30.73 -7.96
C ASN A 301 20.85 30.62 -9.39
N ASP A 302 21.95 31.30 -9.68
CA ASP A 302 22.65 31.24 -10.96
C ASP A 302 24.18 31.44 -10.79
N ALA A 303 24.92 31.28 -11.90
CA ALA A 303 26.38 31.39 -11.89
C ALA A 303 26.89 32.81 -11.60
N ALA A 304 26.15 33.84 -12.03
CA ALA A 304 26.51 35.24 -11.82
C ALA A 304 26.34 35.64 -10.35
N ALA A 305 25.21 35.25 -9.73
CA ALA A 305 24.96 35.38 -8.30
C ALA A 305 26.04 34.69 -7.47
N ARG A 306 26.47 33.49 -7.90
CA ARG A 306 27.55 32.76 -7.22
C ARG A 306 28.88 33.49 -7.32
N ARG A 307 29.17 34.14 -8.46
CA ARG A 307 30.39 34.95 -8.63
C ARG A 307 30.35 36.17 -7.72
N TYR A 308 29.25 36.91 -7.73
CA TYR A 308 29.04 38.07 -6.87
C TYR A 308 29.21 37.73 -5.39
N LEU A 309 28.54 36.66 -4.91
CA LEU A 309 28.67 36.22 -3.52
C LEU A 309 30.11 35.81 -3.15
N ARG A 310 30.90 35.27 -4.09
CA ARG A 310 32.32 34.97 -3.82
C ARG A 310 33.16 36.22 -3.68
N GLU A 311 32.85 37.25 -4.47
CA GLU A 311 33.53 38.54 -4.43
C GLU A 311 33.23 39.26 -3.11
N GLU A 312 31.96 39.32 -2.71
CA GLU A 312 31.59 39.93 -1.43
C GLU A 312 32.16 39.21 -0.21
N ILE A 313 32.19 37.87 -0.23
CA ILE A 313 32.85 37.12 0.85
C ILE A 313 34.33 37.51 0.95
N ARG A 314 35.03 37.66 -0.18
CA ARG A 314 36.44 38.10 -0.15
C ARG A 314 36.59 39.51 0.38
N ASN A 315 35.71 40.42 -0.03
CA ASN A 315 35.74 41.82 0.43
C ASN A 315 35.59 41.86 1.96
N ILE A 316 34.56 41.21 2.49
CA ILE A 316 34.27 41.13 3.93
C ILE A 316 35.45 40.50 4.70
N GLU A 317 35.96 39.35 4.24
CA GLU A 317 37.11 38.68 4.90
C GLU A 317 38.39 39.54 4.84
N SER A 318 38.55 40.37 3.79
CA SER A 318 39.71 41.28 3.65
C SER A 318 39.63 42.51 4.54
N GLU A 319 38.44 43.07 4.75
CA GLU A 319 38.22 44.17 5.69
C GLU A 319 38.40 43.71 7.13
N GLU A 320 37.85 42.53 7.46
CA GLU A 320 38.03 41.90 8.77
C GLU A 320 39.51 41.68 9.09
N PHE A 321 40.30 41.23 8.11
CA PHE A 321 41.75 41.10 8.25
C PHE A 321 42.45 42.44 8.54
N LYS A 322 42.10 43.52 7.83
CA LYS A 322 42.67 44.86 8.04
C LYS A 322 42.33 45.42 9.42
N ILE A 323 41.09 45.24 9.88
CA ILE A 323 40.63 45.69 11.20
C ILE A 323 41.39 44.94 12.30
N ASN A 324 41.51 43.61 12.19
CA ASN A 324 42.24 42.79 13.15
C ASN A 324 43.74 43.16 13.22
N GLN A 325 44.36 43.47 12.07
CA GLN A 325 45.76 43.93 12.05
C GLN A 325 45.94 45.29 12.72
N LYS A 326 45.00 46.23 12.52
CA LYS A 326 45.03 47.54 13.18
C LYS A 326 44.90 47.41 14.71
N GLN A 327 43.94 46.61 15.17
CA GLN A 327 43.72 46.36 16.59
C GLN A 327 44.91 45.65 17.24
N ALA A 328 45.55 44.70 16.54
CA ALA A 328 46.77 44.05 17.03
C ALA A 328 47.94 45.03 17.15
N LYS A 329 48.11 45.93 16.17
CA LYS A 329 49.11 47.02 16.24
C LYS A 329 48.85 47.99 17.38
N GLU A 330 47.59 48.40 17.59
CA GLU A 330 47.20 49.25 18.73
C GLU A 330 47.48 48.57 20.07
N LYS A 331 47.15 47.28 20.23
CA LYS A 331 47.49 46.52 21.44
C LYS A 331 49.00 46.40 21.69
N ILE A 332 49.79 46.15 20.64
CA ILE A 332 51.26 46.11 20.76
C ILE A 332 51.79 47.49 21.13
N PHE A 333 51.25 48.56 20.54
CA PHE A 333 51.62 49.93 20.86
C PHE A 333 51.29 50.29 22.30
N GLU A 334 50.08 49.95 22.80
CA GLU A 334 49.71 50.15 24.20
C GLU A 334 50.59 49.36 25.17
N ALA A 335 50.88 48.09 24.86
CA ALA A 335 51.70 47.23 25.71
C ALA A 335 53.17 47.68 25.80
N ASN A 336 53.69 48.32 24.76
CA ASN A 336 55.07 48.84 24.69
C ASN A 336 55.15 50.36 24.88
N ARG A 337 54.03 51.01 25.24
CA ARG A 337 54.02 52.45 25.54
C ARG A 337 54.79 52.68 26.83
N PHE A 338 55.84 53.49 26.76
CA PHE A 338 56.70 53.81 27.90
C PHE A 338 55.87 54.49 29.01
N ASP A 339 55.75 53.81 30.17
CA ASP A 339 54.97 54.25 31.31
C ASP A 339 55.88 54.90 32.37
N TRP A 340 55.85 56.24 32.39
CA TRP A 340 56.61 57.07 33.32
C TRP A 340 56.22 56.85 34.79
N GLU A 341 54.95 56.51 35.06
CA GLU A 341 54.44 56.30 36.42
C GLU A 341 55.00 54.99 36.99
N LYS A 342 55.02 53.93 36.16
CA LYS A 342 55.58 52.62 36.51
C LYS A 342 57.09 52.69 36.72
N GLN A 343 57.83 53.42 35.89
CA GLN A 343 59.26 53.66 36.12
C GLN A 343 59.50 54.47 37.40
N ARG A 344 58.70 55.51 37.65
CA ARG A 344 58.82 56.32 38.86
C ARG A 344 58.57 55.48 40.12
N GLN A 345 57.59 54.58 40.11
CA GLN A 345 57.36 53.66 41.23
C GLN A 345 58.51 52.68 41.45
N LEU A 346 59.11 52.12 40.39
CA LEU A 346 60.29 51.25 40.48
C LEU A 346 61.51 52.01 41.02
N TYR A 347 61.70 53.26 40.59
CA TYR A 347 62.79 54.10 41.06
C TYR A 347 62.59 54.48 42.54
N MET A 348 61.38 54.88 42.91
CA MET A 348 61.05 55.27 44.29
C MET A 348 61.02 54.08 45.26
N SER A 349 60.73 52.85 44.78
CA SER A 349 60.84 51.63 45.61
C SER A 349 62.29 51.21 45.85
N SER A 350 63.18 51.42 44.87
CA SER A 350 64.62 51.19 45.05
C SER A 350 65.27 52.19 46.02
N MET A 351 64.75 53.41 46.14
CA MET A 351 65.24 54.43 47.08
C MET A 351 64.72 54.30 48.51
N ARG A 352 63.73 53.44 48.77
CA ARG A 352 63.20 53.18 50.13
C ARG A 352 63.88 51.99 50.83
N ASN A 353 64.82 51.32 50.17
CA ASN A 353 65.58 50.17 50.69
C ASN A 353 67.08 50.48 50.90
N GLN A 354 67.46 51.75 51.09
CA GLN A 354 68.80 52.18 51.54
C GLN A 354 68.70 53.14 52.73
#